data_AF-M2QV90-F1
#
_entry.id   AF-M2QV90-F1
#
_cell.length_a   1.000
_cell.length_b   1.000
_cell.length_c   1.000
_cell.angle_alpha   90.00
_cell.angle_beta   90.00
_cell.angle_gamma   90.00
#
_symmetry.space_group_name_H-M   'P 1'
#
loop_
_entity.id
_entity.type
_entity.pdbx_description
1 polymer ?
#
loop_
_entity_poly.entity_id
_entity_poly.type
_entity_poly.pdbx_seq_one_letter_code
_entity_poly.pdbx_strand_id
1 'polypeptide(L)'
;MSSLKPSILLLSLSQLGMEESNDHLYTALRQRAELAHLSTAQAAIKRLARTPTPQAVIVTDAGVTEPDNCNVLERLVSYAKGGGIVVFACQFSSFVKYDDLSAMFTVMWKLPWTAGDYGRRDLRLNRAAKCVDTGKLVQKLYTKVLQLANVSREDAIYRSANTHSRAGDTISTPAAYTAIERGRVGFIGDVNFIPEFTRVILEMCFPKHLPSTSSGPETTSPSVLILSLNKESWTEESYAQLYRGLRKNATVSEVLSANAAKHALNNSSPSAVLVTDAAIHERKHRSLLAQVIQYARAGGRVVLGLNFSNHFTLGSGPQFFSQWGFPSWDVGSYHRSTFALNPAGVPTPLNSNALFSEYSMKTLHITGINTREDAVYLPTESSHVESMVFPNVQITGSGLEESPAVFARVGDGYLGYVGDVNGEQPSIRLLIEMCGVKVKAGDLGAELRTAEVTLHPDGTVDAVKETILEKPLPVPRAPRAREAEVVARAAKRAANSRAKAVKAEKLKTEVSTRYLIALHYPTFPLGQHVVWKREVCRSSGTVPQSGIRVQTFASILDEPCTSATETRTASVLPVIACASIDQILAGY
;
A
#
# COMPACT_ATOMS: atom_id res chain seq x y z
N MET A 1 -37.88 0.67 17.81
CA MET A 1 -37.27 0.11 16.58
C MET A 1 -37.02 -1.36 16.83
N SER A 2 -37.58 -2.27 16.02
CA SER A 2 -37.24 -3.69 16.12
C SER A 2 -35.80 -3.90 15.65
N SER A 3 -34.98 -4.65 16.38
CA SER A 3 -33.66 -5.02 15.84
C SER A 3 -33.87 -5.89 14.60
N LEU A 4 -33.21 -5.54 13.50
CA LEU A 4 -33.20 -6.39 12.31
C LEU A 4 -32.68 -7.78 12.69
N LYS A 5 -33.42 -8.82 12.32
CA LYS A 5 -32.95 -10.19 12.52
C LYS A 5 -31.71 -10.41 11.64
N PRO A 6 -30.68 -11.11 12.13
CA PRO A 6 -29.55 -11.48 11.29
C PRO A 6 -30.00 -12.42 10.16
N SER A 7 -29.31 -12.36 9.01
CA SER A 7 -29.58 -13.23 7.86
C SER A 7 -28.64 -14.42 7.86
N ILE A 8 -29.17 -15.64 7.69
CA ILE A 8 -28.40 -16.87 7.47
C ILE A 8 -28.73 -17.42 6.09
N LEU A 9 -27.70 -17.82 5.34
CA LEU A 9 -27.87 -18.54 4.08
C LEU A 9 -27.75 -20.04 4.30
N LEU A 10 -28.61 -20.80 3.63
CA LEU A 10 -28.51 -22.24 3.52
C LEU A 10 -28.14 -22.56 2.06
N LEU A 11 -26.97 -23.16 1.86
CA LEU A 11 -26.38 -23.41 0.55
C LEU A 11 -26.37 -24.91 0.25
N SER A 12 -27.14 -25.32 -0.76
CA SER A 12 -27.40 -26.71 -1.14
C SER A 12 -27.26 -26.86 -2.66
N LEU A 13 -26.09 -27.28 -3.16
CA LEU A 13 -25.83 -27.31 -4.61
C LEU A 13 -26.25 -28.64 -5.25
N SER A 14 -26.19 -29.75 -4.51
CA SER A 14 -26.70 -31.06 -4.97
C SER A 14 -28.23 -31.20 -4.82
N GLN A 15 -28.91 -30.25 -4.18
CA GLN A 15 -30.37 -30.19 -3.99
C GLN A 15 -30.99 -31.45 -3.35
N LEU A 16 -30.22 -32.16 -2.51
CA LEU A 16 -30.71 -33.32 -1.79
C LEU A 16 -31.80 -32.89 -0.78
N GLY A 17 -32.86 -33.69 -0.65
CA GLY A 17 -34.03 -33.35 0.17
C GLY A 17 -33.67 -33.18 1.65
N MET A 18 -33.81 -31.95 2.16
CA MET A 18 -33.15 -31.51 3.41
C MET A 18 -34.08 -31.33 4.61
N GLU A 19 -35.36 -31.01 4.39
CA GLU A 19 -36.19 -30.35 5.42
C GLU A 19 -36.68 -31.31 6.52
N GLU A 20 -37.21 -32.48 6.18
CA GLU A 20 -37.80 -33.40 7.16
C GLU A 20 -36.80 -33.86 8.22
N SER A 21 -35.57 -34.25 7.82
CA SER A 21 -34.55 -34.73 8.76
C SER A 21 -33.90 -33.64 9.60
N ASN A 22 -34.08 -32.36 9.24
CA ASN A 22 -33.44 -31.22 9.91
C ASN A 22 -34.45 -30.23 10.51
N ASP A 23 -35.75 -30.53 10.56
CA ASP A 23 -36.79 -29.56 10.96
C ASP A 23 -36.49 -28.86 12.30
N HIS A 24 -35.96 -29.60 13.28
CA HIS A 24 -35.52 -29.06 14.56
C HIS A 24 -34.42 -27.97 14.44
N LEU A 25 -33.48 -28.11 13.50
CA LEU A 25 -32.48 -27.08 13.15
C LEU A 25 -33.15 -25.89 12.46
N TYR A 26 -33.97 -26.15 11.44
CA TYR A 26 -34.68 -25.12 10.69
C TYR A 26 -35.58 -24.26 11.59
N THR A 27 -36.35 -24.89 12.47
CA THR A 27 -37.21 -24.24 13.46
C THR A 27 -36.39 -23.37 14.41
N ALA A 28 -35.28 -23.89 14.96
CA ALA A 28 -34.43 -23.09 15.85
C ALA A 28 -33.69 -21.94 15.15
N LEU A 29 -33.34 -22.11 13.86
CA LEU A 29 -32.76 -21.05 13.04
C LEU A 29 -33.80 -19.95 12.71
N ARG A 30 -35.02 -20.28 12.28
CA ARG A 30 -36.10 -19.32 11.98
C ARG A 30 -36.51 -18.47 13.20
N GLN A 31 -36.37 -19.01 14.41
CA GLN A 31 -36.57 -18.25 15.65
C GLN A 31 -35.54 -17.11 15.80
N ARG A 32 -34.30 -17.30 15.35
CA ARG A 32 -33.17 -16.38 15.60
C ARG A 32 -32.73 -15.54 14.38
N ALA A 33 -33.03 -15.99 13.16
CA ALA A 33 -32.55 -15.39 11.92
C ALA A 33 -33.60 -15.41 10.81
N GLU A 34 -33.42 -14.54 9.81
CA GLU A 34 -34.04 -14.66 8.50
C GLU A 34 -33.24 -15.66 7.65
N LEU A 35 -33.91 -16.70 7.13
CA LEU A 35 -33.26 -17.74 6.34
C LEU A 35 -33.51 -17.53 4.85
N ALA A 36 -32.45 -17.66 4.05
CA ALA A 36 -32.56 -17.71 2.59
C ALA A 36 -31.84 -18.96 2.06
N HIS A 37 -32.55 -19.73 1.24
CA HIS A 37 -32.02 -20.95 0.62
C HIS A 37 -31.47 -20.63 -0.76
N LEU A 38 -30.30 -21.18 -1.10
CA LEU A 38 -29.65 -21.01 -2.40
C LEU A 38 -29.27 -22.38 -2.96
N SER A 39 -29.81 -22.69 -4.14
CA SER A 39 -29.68 -24.01 -4.79
C SER A 39 -28.81 -24.02 -6.05
N THR A 40 -28.12 -22.92 -6.34
CA THR A 40 -27.24 -22.78 -7.52
C THR A 40 -26.00 -21.95 -7.21
N ALA A 41 -24.88 -22.30 -7.86
CA ALA A 41 -23.60 -21.60 -7.74
C ALA A 41 -23.72 -20.09 -8.05
N GLN A 42 -24.41 -19.75 -9.14
CA GLN A 42 -24.60 -18.36 -9.55
C GLN A 42 -25.41 -17.54 -8.53
N ALA A 43 -26.41 -18.13 -7.89
CA ALA A 43 -27.16 -17.47 -6.82
C ALA A 43 -26.33 -17.30 -5.54
N ALA A 44 -25.52 -18.31 -5.19
CA ALA A 44 -24.57 -18.27 -4.07
C ALA A 44 -23.55 -17.13 -4.24
N ILE A 45 -22.83 -17.10 -5.36
CA ILE A 45 -21.83 -16.08 -5.68
C ILE A 45 -22.46 -14.68 -5.66
N LYS A 46 -23.60 -14.51 -6.33
CA LYS A 46 -24.34 -13.23 -6.37
C LYS A 46 -24.80 -12.78 -4.99
N ARG A 47 -25.29 -13.67 -4.12
CA ARG A 47 -25.75 -13.29 -2.77
C ARG A 47 -24.58 -12.95 -1.84
N LEU A 48 -23.46 -13.66 -1.94
CA LEU A 48 -22.23 -13.41 -1.18
C LEU A 48 -21.45 -12.17 -1.66
N ALA A 49 -21.84 -11.59 -2.79
CA ALA A 49 -21.33 -10.30 -3.27
C ALA A 49 -22.19 -9.08 -2.85
N ARG A 50 -23.37 -9.29 -2.24
CA ARG A 50 -24.28 -8.20 -1.85
C ARG A 50 -24.07 -7.79 -0.39
N THR A 51 -24.08 -6.48 -0.17
CA THR A 51 -24.18 -5.84 1.15
C THR A 51 -25.67 -5.61 1.48
N PRO A 52 -26.14 -5.87 2.72
CA PRO A 52 -25.41 -6.53 3.81
C PRO A 52 -25.13 -8.02 3.50
N THR A 53 -23.92 -8.45 3.85
CA THR A 53 -23.55 -9.87 3.85
C THR A 53 -24.36 -10.63 4.89
N PRO A 54 -24.60 -11.94 4.71
CA PRO A 54 -25.22 -12.75 5.76
C PRO A 54 -24.28 -12.87 6.98
N GLN A 55 -24.86 -13.11 8.16
CA GLN A 55 -24.09 -13.40 9.38
C GLN A 55 -23.38 -14.76 9.28
N ALA A 56 -24.09 -15.77 8.74
CA ALA A 56 -23.51 -17.08 8.51
C ALA A 56 -24.04 -17.71 7.21
N VAL A 57 -23.24 -18.63 6.66
CA VAL A 57 -23.61 -19.57 5.60
C VAL A 57 -23.48 -20.97 6.16
N ILE A 58 -24.58 -21.72 6.18
CA ILE A 58 -24.56 -23.15 6.43
C ILE A 58 -24.53 -23.84 5.07
N VAL A 59 -23.46 -24.58 4.80
CA VAL A 59 -23.29 -25.38 3.60
C VAL A 59 -23.80 -26.78 3.91
N THR A 60 -24.88 -27.18 3.25
CA THR A 60 -25.73 -28.28 3.71
C THR A 60 -25.55 -29.59 2.95
N ASP A 61 -24.93 -29.55 1.77
CA ASP A 61 -24.60 -30.74 0.97
C ASP A 61 -23.19 -30.65 0.34
N ALA A 62 -22.70 -31.79 -0.13
CA ALA A 62 -21.35 -31.95 -0.64
C ALA A 62 -21.13 -31.34 -2.05
N GLY A 63 -22.17 -30.85 -2.74
CA GLY A 63 -22.04 -30.33 -4.11
C GLY A 63 -21.04 -29.17 -4.23
N VAL A 64 -20.82 -28.45 -3.12
CA VAL A 64 -19.78 -27.41 -3.01
C VAL A 64 -18.35 -27.90 -3.25
N THR A 65 -18.06 -29.20 -3.10
CA THR A 65 -16.74 -29.79 -3.34
C THR A 65 -16.60 -30.39 -4.74
N GLU A 66 -17.64 -30.35 -5.56
CA GLU A 66 -17.57 -30.75 -6.97
C GLU A 66 -16.71 -29.75 -7.77
N PRO A 67 -15.90 -30.20 -8.75
CA PRO A 67 -15.00 -29.33 -9.51
C PRO A 67 -15.67 -28.10 -10.14
N ASP A 68 -16.90 -28.27 -10.65
CA ASP A 68 -17.69 -27.21 -11.29
C ASP A 68 -18.12 -26.09 -10.33
N ASN A 69 -18.07 -26.35 -9.01
CA ASN A 69 -18.46 -25.42 -7.95
C ASN A 69 -17.25 -24.80 -7.21
N CYS A 70 -16.03 -24.97 -7.74
CA CYS A 70 -14.79 -24.45 -7.13
C CYS A 70 -14.84 -22.94 -6.84
N ASN A 71 -15.44 -22.15 -7.73
CA ASN A 71 -15.65 -20.71 -7.58
C ASN A 71 -16.59 -20.33 -6.42
N VAL A 72 -17.54 -21.21 -6.06
CA VAL A 72 -18.39 -21.04 -4.86
C VAL A 72 -17.56 -21.26 -3.61
N LEU A 73 -16.70 -22.28 -3.61
CA LEU A 73 -15.81 -22.59 -2.49
C LEU A 73 -14.78 -21.48 -2.25
N GLU A 74 -14.16 -20.95 -3.30
CA GLU A 74 -13.32 -19.74 -3.22
C GLU A 74 -14.08 -18.54 -2.67
N ARG A 75 -15.35 -18.36 -3.08
CA ARG A 75 -16.21 -17.27 -2.59
C ARG A 75 -16.55 -17.45 -1.10
N LEU A 76 -16.76 -18.68 -0.63
CA LEU A 76 -16.98 -18.99 0.79
C LEU A 76 -15.74 -18.72 1.64
N VAL A 77 -14.54 -19.13 1.16
CA VAL A 77 -13.26 -18.79 1.81
C VAL A 77 -13.09 -17.27 1.88
N SER A 78 -13.33 -16.55 0.78
CA SER A 78 -13.25 -15.09 0.74
C SER A 78 -14.23 -14.40 1.70
N TYR A 79 -15.46 -14.91 1.76
CA TYR A 79 -16.49 -14.42 2.67
C TYR A 79 -16.12 -14.65 4.15
N ALA A 80 -15.62 -15.84 4.49
CA ALA A 80 -15.15 -16.15 5.84
C ALA A 80 -13.99 -15.25 6.24
N LYS A 81 -12.95 -15.13 5.41
CA LYS A 81 -11.80 -14.23 5.63
C LYS A 81 -12.22 -12.78 5.88
N GLY A 82 -13.24 -12.32 5.16
CA GLY A 82 -13.83 -10.98 5.32
C GLY A 82 -14.61 -10.73 6.62
N GLY A 83 -14.82 -11.74 7.47
CA GLY A 83 -15.59 -11.64 8.72
C GLY A 83 -16.83 -12.54 8.79
N GLY A 84 -17.14 -13.28 7.71
CA GLY A 84 -18.26 -14.20 7.65
C GLY A 84 -18.06 -15.49 8.46
N ILE A 85 -19.15 -16.22 8.69
CA ILE A 85 -19.12 -17.54 9.33
C ILE A 85 -19.58 -18.59 8.31
N VAL A 86 -18.75 -19.58 8.02
CA VAL A 86 -19.12 -20.73 7.15
C VAL A 86 -19.17 -22.00 7.99
N VAL A 87 -20.27 -22.75 7.92
CA VAL A 87 -20.44 -24.02 8.64
C VAL A 87 -20.83 -25.11 7.67
N PHE A 88 -19.97 -26.10 7.48
CA PHE A 88 -20.28 -27.33 6.74
C PHE A 88 -21.02 -28.29 7.69
N ALA A 89 -22.29 -28.58 7.40
CA ALA A 89 -23.16 -29.36 8.29
C ALA A 89 -24.29 -30.05 7.51
N CYS A 90 -25.25 -30.64 8.23
CA CYS A 90 -26.37 -31.38 7.65
C CYS A 90 -25.83 -32.51 6.73
N GLN A 91 -26.43 -32.70 5.56
CA GLN A 91 -26.12 -33.80 4.65
C GLN A 91 -24.69 -33.75 4.06
N PHE A 92 -23.99 -32.61 4.17
CA PHE A 92 -22.59 -32.46 3.76
C PHE A 92 -21.72 -33.65 4.23
N SER A 93 -21.78 -33.99 5.52
CA SER A 93 -20.93 -35.05 6.08
C SER A 93 -21.35 -36.47 5.71
N SER A 94 -22.57 -36.65 5.19
CA SER A 94 -23.10 -37.94 4.74
C SER A 94 -22.68 -38.28 3.30
N PHE A 95 -22.39 -37.28 2.48
CA PHE A 95 -22.16 -37.45 1.03
C PHE A 95 -20.82 -36.93 0.52
N VAL A 96 -20.05 -36.18 1.31
CA VAL A 96 -18.72 -35.71 0.90
C VAL A 96 -17.73 -36.88 0.81
N LYS A 97 -16.95 -36.95 -0.27
CA LYS A 97 -15.87 -37.94 -0.40
C LYS A 97 -14.70 -37.55 0.49
N TYR A 98 -13.92 -38.53 0.93
CA TYR A 98 -12.83 -38.29 1.89
C TYR A 98 -11.69 -37.46 1.29
N ASP A 99 -11.37 -37.70 0.02
CA ASP A 99 -10.36 -36.93 -0.71
C ASP A 99 -10.85 -35.50 -0.96
N ASP A 100 -12.09 -35.33 -1.43
CA ASP A 100 -12.72 -34.02 -1.65
C ASP A 100 -12.78 -33.19 -0.34
N LEU A 101 -13.13 -33.82 0.80
CA LEU A 101 -13.14 -33.20 2.13
C LEU A 101 -11.74 -32.76 2.58
N SER A 102 -10.74 -33.63 2.37
CA SER A 102 -9.35 -33.37 2.76
C SER A 102 -8.72 -32.29 1.88
N ALA A 103 -8.94 -32.35 0.57
CA ALA A 103 -8.48 -31.36 -0.40
C ALA A 103 -9.14 -30.01 -0.14
N MET A 104 -10.45 -29.96 0.14
CA MET A 104 -11.13 -28.73 0.54
C MET A 104 -10.42 -28.06 1.71
N PHE A 105 -10.23 -28.75 2.84
CA PHE A 105 -9.65 -28.12 4.02
C PHE A 105 -8.15 -27.79 3.86
N THR A 106 -7.35 -28.71 3.33
CA THR A 106 -5.89 -28.52 3.19
C THR A 106 -5.51 -27.56 2.06
N VAL A 107 -6.16 -27.65 0.89
CA VAL A 107 -5.81 -26.86 -0.29
C VAL A 107 -6.56 -25.52 -0.31
N MET A 108 -7.87 -25.50 -0.06
CA MET A 108 -8.67 -24.28 -0.19
C MET A 108 -8.72 -23.45 1.10
N TRP A 109 -8.99 -24.09 2.25
CA TRP A 109 -9.04 -23.40 3.54
C TRP A 109 -7.66 -23.21 4.21
N LYS A 110 -6.61 -23.89 3.70
CA LYS A 110 -5.26 -23.92 4.28
C LYS A 110 -5.23 -24.35 5.75
N LEU A 111 -6.13 -25.25 6.13
CA LEU A 111 -6.20 -25.87 7.44
C LEU A 111 -5.56 -27.27 7.40
N PRO A 112 -4.92 -27.74 8.49
CA PRO A 112 -4.33 -29.08 8.54
C PRO A 112 -5.36 -30.20 8.57
N TRP A 113 -6.66 -29.88 8.57
CA TRP A 113 -7.75 -30.84 8.76
C TRP A 113 -7.90 -31.76 7.55
N THR A 114 -8.06 -33.05 7.82
CA THR A 114 -8.32 -34.08 6.79
C THR A 114 -9.54 -34.90 7.19
N ALA A 115 -10.11 -35.65 6.25
CA ALA A 115 -11.05 -36.71 6.59
C ALA A 115 -10.40 -37.71 7.57
N GLY A 116 -11.20 -38.25 8.48
CA GLY A 116 -10.79 -39.25 9.45
C GLY A 116 -11.86 -40.34 9.63
N ASP A 117 -11.77 -41.04 10.76
CA ASP A 117 -12.67 -42.14 11.11
C ASP A 117 -14.16 -41.81 10.96
N TYR A 118 -14.88 -42.66 10.23
CA TYR A 118 -16.34 -42.73 10.26
C TYR A 118 -16.80 -43.89 11.15
N GLY A 119 -17.80 -43.63 11.99
CA GLY A 119 -18.43 -44.68 12.79
C GLY A 119 -19.22 -44.16 13.96
N ARG A 120 -19.82 -45.08 14.72
CA ARG A 120 -20.46 -44.77 15.99
C ARG A 120 -19.40 -44.57 17.08
N ARG A 121 -19.51 -43.50 17.86
CA ARG A 121 -18.49 -43.08 18.84
C ARG A 121 -19.15 -42.55 20.11
N ASP A 122 -18.59 -42.90 21.26
CA ASP A 122 -18.80 -42.20 22.53
C ASP A 122 -18.00 -40.91 22.53
N LEU A 123 -18.70 -39.78 22.60
CA LEU A 123 -18.14 -38.46 22.44
C LEU A 123 -18.33 -37.65 23.73
N ARG A 124 -17.28 -36.93 24.13
CA ARG A 124 -17.27 -36.06 25.30
C ARG A 124 -16.94 -34.64 24.89
N LEU A 125 -17.63 -33.67 25.50
CA LEU A 125 -17.39 -32.25 25.25
C LEU A 125 -15.94 -31.88 25.62
N ASN A 126 -15.25 -31.22 24.69
CA ASN A 126 -13.90 -30.74 24.91
C ASN A 126 -13.94 -29.35 25.56
N ARG A 127 -13.70 -29.29 26.87
CA ARG A 127 -13.63 -28.01 27.62
C ARG A 127 -12.48 -27.09 27.23
N ALA A 128 -11.55 -27.54 26.37
CA ALA A 128 -10.50 -26.70 25.80
C ALA A 128 -10.95 -25.96 24.52
N ALA A 129 -12.15 -26.24 23.98
CA ALA A 129 -12.68 -25.54 22.81
C ALA A 129 -12.90 -24.06 23.12
N LYS A 130 -12.17 -23.16 22.44
CA LYS A 130 -12.22 -21.71 22.68
C LYS A 130 -13.25 -20.98 21.81
N CYS A 131 -13.68 -21.60 20.73
CA CYS A 131 -14.44 -20.94 19.66
C CYS A 131 -15.97 -20.95 19.86
N VAL A 132 -16.51 -21.66 20.85
CA VAL A 132 -17.96 -21.77 21.15
C VAL A 132 -18.26 -21.69 22.65
N ASP A 133 -19.48 -21.28 23.01
CA ASP A 133 -19.97 -21.35 24.40
C ASP A 133 -20.28 -22.80 24.80
N THR A 134 -19.26 -23.49 25.31
CA THR A 134 -19.35 -24.88 25.78
C THR A 134 -20.34 -25.07 26.94
N GLY A 135 -20.74 -24.01 27.65
CA GLY A 135 -21.68 -24.09 28.78
C GLY A 135 -23.09 -24.53 28.41
N LYS A 136 -23.50 -24.37 27.15
CA LYS A 136 -24.81 -24.77 26.62
C LYS A 136 -24.83 -26.15 25.95
N LEU A 137 -23.65 -26.74 25.73
CA LEU A 137 -23.48 -27.95 24.94
C LEU A 137 -23.57 -29.21 25.81
N VAL A 138 -24.05 -30.30 25.20
CA VAL A 138 -24.27 -31.57 25.91
C VAL A 138 -22.93 -32.20 26.27
N GLN A 139 -22.76 -32.64 27.52
CA GLN A 139 -21.45 -33.08 28.02
C GLN A 139 -20.97 -34.42 27.43
N LYS A 140 -21.90 -35.30 27.06
CA LYS A 140 -21.67 -36.64 26.48
C LYS A 140 -22.73 -36.93 25.42
N LEU A 141 -22.34 -37.55 24.32
CA LEU A 141 -23.26 -37.99 23.27
C LEU A 141 -22.74 -39.25 22.57
N TYR A 142 -23.65 -40.07 22.04
CA TYR A 142 -23.33 -41.34 21.39
C TYR A 142 -24.06 -41.45 20.06
N THR A 143 -23.34 -41.21 18.96
CA THR A 143 -23.93 -41.16 17.61
C THR A 143 -22.94 -41.59 16.54
N LYS A 144 -23.43 -41.77 15.31
CA LYS A 144 -22.65 -42.06 14.11
C LYS A 144 -22.15 -40.74 13.54
N VAL A 145 -20.84 -40.65 13.32
CA VAL A 145 -20.17 -39.42 12.85
C VAL A 145 -19.08 -39.74 11.85
N LEU A 146 -18.86 -38.82 10.91
CA LEU A 146 -17.59 -38.63 10.22
C LEU A 146 -16.72 -37.70 11.08
N GLN A 147 -15.48 -38.07 11.36
CA GLN A 147 -14.56 -37.20 12.08
C GLN A 147 -13.62 -36.48 11.09
N LEU A 148 -13.25 -35.25 11.41
CA LEU A 148 -12.00 -34.66 10.90
C LEU A 148 -10.85 -35.15 11.76
N ALA A 149 -9.72 -35.46 11.13
CA ALA A 149 -8.43 -35.66 11.78
C ALA A 149 -7.61 -34.36 11.74
N ASN A 150 -6.48 -34.35 12.46
CA ASN A 150 -5.52 -33.23 12.47
C ASN A 150 -6.10 -31.86 12.93
N VAL A 151 -7.20 -31.87 13.70
CA VAL A 151 -7.79 -30.66 14.28
C VAL A 151 -7.06 -30.29 15.56
N SER A 152 -6.79 -29.00 15.79
CA SER A 152 -6.18 -28.57 17.05
C SER A 152 -7.12 -28.83 18.23
N ARG A 153 -6.55 -29.08 19.41
CA ARG A 153 -7.33 -29.27 20.65
C ARG A 153 -8.17 -28.04 21.04
N GLU A 154 -7.90 -26.85 20.52
CA GLU A 154 -8.65 -25.64 20.84
C GLU A 154 -9.82 -25.36 19.86
N ASP A 155 -9.76 -25.96 18.66
CA ASP A 155 -10.80 -25.86 17.63
C ASP A 155 -11.82 -27.00 17.71
N ALA A 156 -11.42 -28.17 18.22
CA ALA A 156 -12.28 -29.34 18.33
C ALA A 156 -13.29 -29.23 19.49
N ILE A 157 -14.58 -29.29 19.19
CA ILE A 157 -15.67 -29.13 20.16
C ILE A 157 -15.94 -30.42 20.95
N TYR A 158 -15.83 -31.57 20.31
CA TYR A 158 -15.96 -32.89 20.93
C TYR A 158 -14.71 -33.74 20.70
N ARG A 159 -14.52 -34.76 21.53
CA ARG A 159 -13.49 -35.79 21.35
C ARG A 159 -14.02 -37.17 21.74
N SER A 160 -13.40 -38.21 21.22
CA SER A 160 -13.67 -39.59 21.68
C SER A 160 -13.48 -39.73 23.19
N ALA A 161 -14.34 -40.50 23.85
CA ALA A 161 -14.32 -40.71 25.29
C ALA A 161 -13.02 -41.39 25.79
N ASN A 162 -12.36 -42.14 24.91
CA ASN A 162 -11.24 -43.04 25.22
C ASN A 162 -9.86 -42.48 24.80
N THR A 163 -9.79 -41.28 24.22
CA THR A 163 -8.51 -40.70 23.76
C THR A 163 -7.88 -39.78 24.81
N HIS A 164 -6.70 -40.19 25.31
CA HIS A 164 -5.88 -39.41 26.23
C HIS A 164 -4.86 -38.54 25.47
N SER A 165 -5.33 -37.42 24.90
CA SER A 165 -4.46 -36.43 24.24
C SER A 165 -3.82 -35.46 25.25
N ARG A 166 -2.52 -35.20 25.07
CA ARG A 166 -1.74 -34.18 25.80
C ARG A 166 -2.09 -32.77 25.30
N ALA A 167 -1.35 -31.76 25.77
CA ALA A 167 -1.44 -30.40 25.24
C ALA A 167 -0.47 -30.29 24.04
N GLY A 168 -0.91 -29.72 22.93
CA GLY A 168 -0.16 -29.67 21.67
C GLY A 168 -0.58 -30.74 20.65
N ASP A 169 -1.16 -31.86 21.10
CA ASP A 169 -1.67 -32.92 20.21
C ASP A 169 -2.81 -32.42 19.31
N THR A 170 -2.79 -32.84 18.04
CA THR A 170 -3.98 -32.83 17.20
C THR A 170 -4.94 -33.94 17.64
N ILE A 171 -6.24 -33.75 17.40
CA ILE A 171 -7.27 -34.72 17.75
C ILE A 171 -8.24 -34.97 16.60
N SER A 172 -8.78 -36.19 16.55
CA SER A 172 -9.95 -36.48 15.72
C SER A 172 -11.21 -35.99 16.40
N THR A 173 -12.08 -35.30 15.65
CA THR A 173 -13.31 -34.70 16.18
C THR A 173 -14.45 -34.74 15.16
N PRO A 174 -15.70 -34.98 15.59
CA PRO A 174 -16.87 -34.83 14.75
C PRO A 174 -17.36 -33.38 14.62
N ALA A 175 -16.79 -32.44 15.38
CA ALA A 175 -17.14 -31.03 15.26
C ALA A 175 -15.93 -30.13 15.53
N ALA A 176 -15.56 -29.34 14.54
CA ALA A 176 -14.43 -28.40 14.60
C ALA A 176 -14.93 -26.98 14.32
N TYR A 177 -14.36 -25.99 14.98
CA TYR A 177 -14.63 -24.57 14.73
C TYR A 177 -13.40 -23.71 14.99
N THR A 178 -12.90 -23.03 13.95
CA THR A 178 -11.68 -22.22 14.04
C THR A 178 -11.86 -20.83 13.44
N ALA A 179 -10.92 -19.94 13.74
CA ALA A 179 -10.86 -18.60 13.15
C ALA A 179 -10.13 -18.64 11.80
N ILE A 180 -10.64 -17.90 10.83
CA ILE A 180 -10.03 -17.70 9.51
C ILE A 180 -10.00 -16.18 9.27
N GLU A 181 -8.82 -15.59 9.46
CA GLU A 181 -8.60 -14.14 9.44
C GLU A 181 -9.61 -13.40 10.34
N ARG A 182 -10.60 -12.70 9.78
CA ARG A 182 -11.61 -11.94 10.56
C ARG A 182 -12.86 -12.75 10.90
N GLY A 183 -13.10 -13.87 10.22
CA GLY A 183 -14.28 -14.70 10.39
C GLY A 183 -13.94 -16.11 10.84
N ARG A 184 -14.81 -17.08 10.54
CA ARG A 184 -14.73 -18.43 11.10
C ARG A 184 -15.20 -19.51 10.12
N VAL A 185 -14.62 -20.70 10.24
CA VAL A 185 -15.07 -21.91 9.54
C VAL A 185 -15.34 -23.04 10.53
N GLY A 186 -16.44 -23.75 10.33
CA GLY A 186 -16.87 -24.89 11.13
C GLY A 186 -17.24 -26.11 10.30
N PHE A 187 -17.11 -27.27 10.92
CA PHE A 187 -17.52 -28.55 10.37
C PHE A 187 -18.33 -29.31 11.41
N ILE A 188 -19.42 -29.96 10.98
CA ILE A 188 -20.25 -30.88 11.75
C ILE A 188 -20.35 -32.18 10.95
N GLY A 189 -19.75 -33.23 11.50
CA GLY A 189 -19.69 -34.57 10.94
C GLY A 189 -20.85 -35.48 11.31
N ASP A 190 -21.99 -34.92 11.72
CA ASP A 190 -23.17 -35.70 12.09
C ASP A 190 -23.95 -36.15 10.86
N VAL A 191 -24.09 -37.46 10.71
CA VAL A 191 -24.81 -38.10 9.61
C VAL A 191 -26.22 -38.58 9.99
N ASN A 192 -26.62 -38.38 11.26
CA ASN A 192 -27.94 -38.77 11.78
C ASN A 192 -28.84 -37.54 12.09
N PHE A 193 -28.32 -36.32 11.96
CA PHE A 193 -29.04 -35.05 12.19
C PHE A 193 -29.66 -34.95 13.61
N ILE A 194 -28.91 -35.31 14.64
CA ILE A 194 -29.41 -35.36 16.02
C ILE A 194 -29.56 -33.96 16.65
N PRO A 195 -30.57 -33.73 17.51
CA PRO A 195 -30.83 -32.40 18.10
C PRO A 195 -29.69 -31.80 18.93
N GLU A 196 -28.77 -32.62 19.43
CA GLU A 196 -27.58 -32.19 20.13
C GLU A 196 -26.64 -31.35 19.24
N PHE A 197 -26.50 -31.72 17.95
CA PHE A 197 -25.66 -30.97 17.01
C PHE A 197 -26.33 -29.69 16.51
N THR A 198 -27.66 -29.60 16.53
CA THR A 198 -28.37 -28.32 16.30
C THR A 198 -27.91 -27.24 17.28
N ARG A 199 -27.69 -27.57 18.57
CA ARG A 199 -27.13 -26.61 19.53
C ARG A 199 -25.72 -26.15 19.15
N VAL A 200 -24.89 -27.05 18.61
CA VAL A 200 -23.52 -26.73 18.17
C VAL A 200 -23.56 -25.77 16.98
N ILE A 201 -24.39 -26.05 15.97
CA ILE A 201 -24.57 -25.19 14.80
C ILE A 201 -25.06 -23.80 15.21
N LEU A 202 -26.01 -23.72 16.15
CA LEU A 202 -26.50 -22.44 16.68
C LEU A 202 -25.40 -21.65 17.41
N GLU A 203 -24.54 -22.29 18.21
CA GLU A 203 -23.44 -21.57 18.87
C GLU A 203 -22.29 -21.21 17.90
N MET A 204 -22.12 -21.95 16.80
CA MET A 204 -21.25 -21.54 15.69
C MET A 204 -21.81 -20.32 14.95
N CYS A 205 -23.09 -20.31 14.58
CA CYS A 205 -23.71 -19.24 13.81
C CYS A 205 -24.02 -17.97 14.63
N PHE A 206 -24.22 -18.09 15.95
CA PHE A 206 -24.56 -16.97 16.84
C PHE A 206 -23.59 -16.87 18.04
N PRO A 207 -22.27 -16.66 17.80
CA PRO A 207 -21.30 -16.54 18.88
C PRO A 207 -21.60 -15.31 19.76
N LYS A 208 -21.81 -15.53 21.07
CA LYS A 208 -22.03 -14.46 22.08
C LYS A 208 -20.96 -13.36 22.03
N HIS A 209 -19.74 -13.76 21.70
CA HIS A 209 -18.60 -12.88 21.52
C HIS A 209 -17.91 -13.21 20.19
N LEU A 210 -18.50 -12.76 19.08
CA LEU A 210 -17.64 -12.05 18.12
C LEU A 210 -16.95 -10.95 18.93
N PRO A 211 -15.62 -10.79 18.87
CA PRO A 211 -14.96 -9.69 19.54
C PRO A 211 -15.39 -8.38 18.85
N SER A 212 -16.50 -7.82 19.32
CA SER A 212 -16.66 -6.38 19.41
C SER A 212 -15.53 -5.91 20.33
N THR A 213 -14.40 -5.58 19.72
CA THR A 213 -13.42 -4.67 20.29
C THR A 213 -14.19 -3.45 20.78
N SER A 214 -14.34 -3.37 22.11
CA SER A 214 -14.67 -2.16 22.85
C SER A 214 -14.22 -2.34 24.31
N SER A 215 -13.74 -1.25 24.92
CA SER A 215 -13.38 -1.08 26.34
C SER A 215 -11.97 -1.46 26.82
N GLY A 216 -10.98 -1.48 25.94
CA GLY A 216 -9.75 -0.73 26.25
C GLY A 216 -9.95 0.76 25.89
N PRO A 217 -8.99 1.66 26.19
CA PRO A 217 -8.90 2.94 25.50
C PRO A 217 -8.51 2.66 24.03
N GLU A 218 -9.51 2.35 23.21
CA GLU A 218 -9.27 1.82 21.88
C GLU A 218 -8.76 2.88 20.93
N THR A 219 -7.50 2.72 20.55
CA THR A 219 -7.05 3.08 19.20
C THR A 219 -7.84 2.21 18.23
N THR A 220 -9.00 2.68 17.80
CA THR A 220 -9.80 2.05 16.74
C THR A 220 -8.90 1.78 15.55
N SER A 221 -8.71 0.51 15.18
CA SER A 221 -7.81 0.15 14.07
C SER A 221 -8.22 0.91 12.82
N PRO A 222 -7.30 1.65 12.16
CA PRO A 222 -7.63 2.52 11.05
C PRO A 222 -8.32 1.71 9.94
N SER A 223 -9.33 2.30 9.30
CA SER A 223 -10.01 1.66 8.17
C SER A 223 -9.49 2.25 6.86
N VAL A 224 -9.11 1.39 5.92
CA VAL A 224 -8.58 1.81 4.61
C VAL A 224 -9.48 1.28 3.49
N LEU A 225 -10.00 2.19 2.67
CA LEU A 225 -10.74 1.87 1.46
C LEU A 225 -9.78 1.89 0.27
N ILE A 226 -9.51 0.73 -0.33
CA ILE A 226 -8.73 0.62 -1.56
C ILE A 226 -9.68 0.77 -2.75
N LEU A 227 -9.40 1.72 -3.64
CA LEU A 227 -10.17 2.06 -4.83
C LEU A 227 -9.38 1.68 -6.08
N SER A 228 -9.82 0.59 -6.72
CA SER A 228 -9.13 -0.04 -7.85
C SER A 228 -10.10 -0.18 -9.04
N LEU A 229 -10.30 0.91 -9.78
CA LEU A 229 -11.29 1.00 -10.85
C LEU A 229 -10.84 0.29 -12.15
N ASN A 230 -9.53 0.17 -12.36
CA ASN A 230 -8.93 -0.60 -13.43
C ASN A 230 -7.77 -1.44 -12.87
N LYS A 231 -8.10 -2.43 -12.03
CA LYS A 231 -7.12 -3.28 -11.34
C LYS A 231 -6.50 -4.30 -12.29
N GLU A 232 -5.20 -4.16 -12.54
CA GLU A 232 -4.40 -5.18 -13.24
C GLU A 232 -4.29 -6.46 -12.40
N SER A 233 -4.33 -7.63 -13.05
CA SER A 233 -4.33 -8.95 -12.39
C SER A 233 -3.11 -9.19 -11.49
N TRP A 234 -1.95 -8.67 -11.89
CA TRP A 234 -0.68 -8.77 -11.17
C TRP A 234 -0.55 -7.77 -10.00
N THR A 235 -1.49 -6.83 -9.83
CA THR A 235 -1.39 -5.77 -8.79
C THR A 235 -1.26 -6.34 -7.37
N GLU A 236 -1.96 -7.43 -7.04
CA GLU A 236 -1.82 -8.04 -5.70
C GLU A 236 -0.50 -8.77 -5.49
N GLU A 237 0.14 -9.28 -6.55
CA GLU A 237 1.45 -9.91 -6.47
C GLU A 237 2.55 -8.84 -6.33
N SER A 238 2.60 -7.87 -7.25
CA SER A 238 3.62 -6.81 -7.24
C SER A 238 3.56 -5.93 -5.99
N TYR A 239 2.38 -5.75 -5.38
CA TYR A 239 2.21 -4.99 -4.14
C TYR A 239 1.86 -5.88 -2.94
N ALA A 240 2.23 -7.16 -2.94
CA ALA A 240 1.87 -8.13 -1.90
C ALA A 240 2.24 -7.66 -0.47
N GLN A 241 3.39 -7.00 -0.30
CA GLN A 241 3.82 -6.42 0.97
C GLN A 241 2.89 -5.31 1.47
N LEU A 242 2.35 -4.47 0.57
CA LEU A 242 1.40 -3.42 0.90
C LEU A 242 0.08 -4.02 1.39
N TYR A 243 -0.48 -4.96 0.63
CA TYR A 243 -1.71 -5.65 1.04
C TYR A 243 -1.53 -6.40 2.36
N ARG A 244 -0.38 -7.06 2.58
CA ARG A 244 -0.07 -7.74 3.85
C ARG A 244 0.04 -6.76 5.01
N GLY A 245 0.84 -5.69 4.85
CA GLY A 245 1.05 -4.66 5.88
C GLY A 245 -0.24 -3.94 6.28
N LEU A 246 -1.08 -3.58 5.30
CA LEU A 246 -2.40 -3.00 5.53
C LEU A 246 -3.35 -4.00 6.20
N ARG A 247 -3.55 -5.21 5.64
CA ARG A 247 -4.48 -6.22 6.21
C ARG A 247 -4.09 -6.65 7.64
N LYS A 248 -2.80 -6.55 8.01
CA LYS A 248 -2.29 -6.85 9.36
C LYS A 248 -2.55 -5.73 10.39
N ASN A 249 -2.60 -4.47 9.96
CA ASN A 249 -2.63 -3.29 10.85
C ASN A 249 -3.87 -2.38 10.69
N ALA A 250 -4.75 -2.67 9.73
CA ALA A 250 -5.91 -1.86 9.38
C ALA A 250 -7.11 -2.73 8.97
N THR A 251 -8.32 -2.18 9.11
CA THR A 251 -9.53 -2.76 8.49
C THR A 251 -9.56 -2.36 7.03
N VAL A 252 -9.11 -3.26 6.16
CA VAL A 252 -9.06 -3.03 4.71
C VAL A 252 -10.38 -3.44 4.06
N SER A 253 -10.87 -2.62 3.13
CA SER A 253 -11.94 -2.98 2.17
C SER A 253 -11.52 -2.52 0.78
N GLU A 254 -11.73 -3.34 -0.23
CA GLU A 254 -11.41 -2.99 -1.62
C GLU A 254 -12.67 -2.93 -2.49
N VAL A 255 -12.73 -1.93 -3.38
CA VAL A 255 -13.86 -1.69 -4.28
C VAL A 255 -13.40 -1.55 -5.72
N LEU A 256 -13.93 -2.43 -6.59
CA LEU A 256 -13.57 -2.53 -8.01
C LEU A 256 -14.55 -1.82 -8.96
N SER A 257 -15.45 -0.98 -8.43
CA SER A 257 -16.41 -0.25 -9.26
C SER A 257 -16.83 1.06 -8.61
N ALA A 258 -17.19 2.03 -9.45
CA ALA A 258 -17.57 3.35 -8.96
C ALA A 258 -18.81 3.32 -8.06
N ASN A 259 -19.80 2.47 -8.34
CA ASN A 259 -21.00 2.35 -7.51
C ASN A 259 -20.68 1.76 -6.13
N ALA A 260 -19.80 0.74 -6.06
CA ALA A 260 -19.34 0.19 -4.78
C ALA A 260 -18.53 1.24 -3.98
N ALA A 261 -17.68 2.03 -4.65
CA ALA A 261 -16.90 3.09 -4.03
C ALA A 261 -17.78 4.21 -3.45
N LYS A 262 -18.76 4.71 -4.23
CA LYS A 262 -19.75 5.70 -3.77
C LYS A 262 -20.54 5.17 -2.57
N HIS A 263 -20.94 3.90 -2.61
CA HIS A 263 -21.65 3.25 -1.51
C HIS A 263 -20.77 3.12 -0.26
N ALA A 264 -19.49 2.75 -0.40
CA ALA A 264 -18.56 2.69 0.71
C ALA A 264 -18.40 4.08 1.37
N LEU A 265 -18.05 5.11 0.58
CA LEU A 265 -17.86 6.48 1.08
C LEU A 265 -19.09 7.10 1.76
N ASN A 266 -20.30 6.63 1.45
CA ASN A 266 -21.54 7.11 2.06
C ASN A 266 -21.96 6.32 3.32
N ASN A 267 -21.52 5.06 3.47
CA ASN A 267 -21.98 4.17 4.54
C ASN A 267 -20.88 3.77 5.52
N SER A 268 -19.61 4.07 5.22
CA SER A 268 -18.49 3.98 6.14
C SER A 268 -17.70 5.29 6.14
N SER A 269 -17.03 5.54 7.26
CA SER A 269 -16.07 6.64 7.40
C SER A 269 -14.67 6.04 7.45
N PRO A 270 -14.07 5.69 6.29
CA PRO A 270 -12.69 5.20 6.28
C PRO A 270 -11.74 6.27 6.81
N SER A 271 -10.64 5.84 7.42
CA SER A 271 -9.54 6.71 7.86
C SER A 271 -8.69 7.19 6.67
N ALA A 272 -8.60 6.36 5.62
CA ALA A 272 -7.95 6.69 4.37
C ALA A 272 -8.59 6.01 3.16
N VAL A 273 -8.48 6.66 1.99
CA VAL A 273 -8.80 6.10 0.68
C VAL A 273 -7.50 5.99 -0.12
N LEU A 274 -7.14 4.78 -0.51
CA LEU A 274 -5.97 4.50 -1.35
C LEU A 274 -6.45 4.24 -2.78
N VAL A 275 -6.11 5.13 -3.72
CA VAL A 275 -6.46 5.01 -5.13
C VAL A 275 -5.30 4.39 -5.89
N THR A 276 -5.52 3.23 -6.49
CA THR A 276 -4.44 2.38 -7.02
C THR A 276 -4.17 2.55 -8.51
N ASP A 277 -5.04 3.25 -9.23
CA ASP A 277 -4.97 3.42 -10.69
C ASP A 277 -5.55 4.77 -11.14
N ALA A 278 -5.14 5.21 -12.33
CA ALA A 278 -5.53 6.51 -12.87
C ALA A 278 -6.96 6.57 -13.42
N ALA A 279 -7.74 5.47 -13.47
CA ALA A 279 -9.07 5.50 -14.07
C ALA A 279 -10.03 6.43 -13.32
N ILE A 280 -9.75 6.78 -12.06
CA ILE A 280 -10.48 7.82 -11.32
C ILE A 280 -10.50 9.19 -12.04
N HIS A 281 -9.49 9.48 -12.87
CA HIS A 281 -9.39 10.70 -13.69
C HIS A 281 -10.37 10.69 -14.88
N GLU A 282 -10.78 9.52 -15.36
CA GLU A 282 -11.61 9.41 -16.56
C GLU A 282 -12.95 10.15 -16.42
N ARG A 283 -13.42 10.72 -17.54
CA ARG A 283 -14.69 11.46 -17.62
C ARG A 283 -15.88 10.67 -17.06
N LYS A 284 -15.91 9.33 -17.23
CA LYS A 284 -16.95 8.43 -16.70
C LYS A 284 -16.98 8.37 -15.16
N HIS A 285 -15.87 8.70 -14.50
CA HIS A 285 -15.69 8.65 -13.06
C HIS A 285 -15.69 10.01 -12.35
N ARG A 286 -15.86 11.12 -13.09
CA ARG A 286 -15.89 12.52 -12.57
C ARG A 286 -16.77 12.71 -11.32
N SER A 287 -17.94 12.07 -11.27
CA SER A 287 -18.85 12.15 -10.11
C SER A 287 -18.33 11.41 -8.86
N LEU A 288 -17.55 10.33 -9.03
CA LEU A 288 -16.85 9.68 -7.91
C LEU A 288 -15.62 10.50 -7.50
N LEU A 289 -14.82 11.00 -8.45
CA LEU A 289 -13.68 11.87 -8.16
C LEU A 289 -14.09 13.08 -7.30
N ALA A 290 -15.19 13.77 -7.66
CA ALA A 290 -15.74 14.86 -6.87
C ALA A 290 -16.10 14.44 -5.42
N GLN A 291 -16.63 13.24 -5.22
CA GLN A 291 -16.95 12.71 -3.89
C GLN A 291 -15.68 12.34 -3.09
N VAL A 292 -14.66 11.78 -3.73
CA VAL A 292 -13.36 11.48 -3.11
C VAL A 292 -12.64 12.77 -2.69
N ILE A 293 -12.68 13.81 -3.53
CA ILE A 293 -12.20 15.16 -3.20
C ILE A 293 -12.98 15.75 -2.01
N GLN A 294 -14.30 15.61 -1.99
CA GLN A 294 -15.13 16.11 -0.89
C GLN A 294 -14.84 15.38 0.43
N TYR A 295 -14.61 14.07 0.38
CA TYR A 295 -14.16 13.28 1.53
C TYR A 295 -12.80 13.77 2.05
N ALA A 296 -11.83 14.07 1.17
CA ALA A 296 -10.57 14.66 1.58
C ALA A 296 -10.76 16.02 2.26
N ARG A 297 -11.54 16.91 1.62
CA ARG A 297 -11.86 18.24 2.17
C ARG A 297 -12.49 18.21 3.56
N ALA A 298 -13.25 17.16 3.87
CA ALA A 298 -13.93 16.95 5.14
C ALA A 298 -13.06 16.27 6.24
N GLY A 299 -11.74 16.19 6.07
CA GLY A 299 -10.81 15.58 7.04
C GLY A 299 -10.25 14.21 6.64
N GLY A 300 -10.74 13.64 5.53
CA GLY A 300 -10.26 12.36 5.01
C GLY A 300 -8.85 12.42 4.44
N ARG A 301 -8.13 11.30 4.47
CA ARG A 301 -6.87 11.14 3.72
C ARG A 301 -7.13 10.42 2.41
N VAL A 302 -6.69 10.98 1.29
CA VAL A 302 -6.66 10.29 0.00
C VAL A 302 -5.22 10.14 -0.45
N VAL A 303 -4.84 8.95 -0.89
CA VAL A 303 -3.49 8.64 -1.34
C VAL A 303 -3.57 8.07 -2.76
N LEU A 304 -2.83 8.68 -3.70
CA LEU A 304 -2.66 8.20 -5.06
C LEU A 304 -1.35 7.42 -5.14
N GLY A 305 -1.36 6.21 -5.68
CA GLY A 305 -0.14 5.42 -5.82
C GLY A 305 -0.34 4.09 -6.53
N LEU A 306 0.62 3.19 -6.39
CA LEU A 306 0.69 1.93 -7.14
C LEU A 306 0.65 2.21 -8.65
N ASN A 307 -0.29 1.59 -9.38
CA ASN A 307 -0.47 1.76 -10.81
C ASN A 307 -1.16 3.08 -11.20
N PHE A 308 -1.31 4.03 -10.27
CA PHE A 308 -1.76 5.39 -10.60
C PHE A 308 -0.76 6.08 -11.53
N SER A 309 0.52 6.16 -11.16
CA SER A 309 1.55 6.81 -11.99
C SER A 309 1.80 6.09 -13.32
N ASN A 310 1.67 4.76 -13.36
CA ASN A 310 1.79 3.95 -14.57
C ASN A 310 0.77 4.28 -15.67
N HIS A 311 -0.44 4.71 -15.28
CA HIS A 311 -1.56 4.91 -16.21
C HIS A 311 -2.05 6.37 -16.27
N PHE A 312 -1.38 7.30 -15.58
CA PHE A 312 -1.78 8.70 -15.56
C PHE A 312 -1.36 9.40 -16.85
N THR A 313 -2.34 10.03 -17.53
CA THR A 313 -2.10 10.65 -18.84
C THR A 313 -1.21 11.89 -18.71
N LEU A 314 -0.07 11.90 -19.41
CA LEU A 314 0.83 13.06 -19.45
C LEU A 314 0.10 14.30 -19.98
N GLY A 315 0.39 15.47 -19.40
CA GLY A 315 -0.30 16.73 -19.70
C GLY A 315 -1.70 16.89 -19.09
N SER A 316 -2.28 15.84 -18.48
CA SER A 316 -3.56 15.94 -17.75
C SER A 316 -3.40 16.45 -16.30
N GLY A 317 -2.15 16.57 -15.83
CA GLY A 317 -1.79 16.98 -14.47
C GLY A 317 -2.47 18.26 -13.99
N PRO A 318 -2.37 19.41 -14.70
CA PRO A 318 -2.89 20.67 -14.19
C PRO A 318 -4.42 20.65 -14.10
N GLN A 319 -5.09 19.99 -15.04
CA GLN A 319 -6.55 19.80 -15.00
C GLN A 319 -6.99 18.87 -13.86
N PHE A 320 -6.18 17.87 -13.52
CA PHE A 320 -6.46 16.98 -12.39
C PHE A 320 -6.22 17.66 -11.05
N PHE A 321 -5.01 18.17 -10.81
CA PHE A 321 -4.60 18.70 -9.51
C PHE A 321 -5.26 20.05 -9.17
N SER A 322 -5.65 20.86 -10.15
CA SER A 322 -6.49 22.05 -9.92
C SER A 322 -7.84 21.72 -9.25
N GLN A 323 -8.43 20.55 -9.51
CA GLN A 323 -9.69 20.14 -8.85
C GLN A 323 -9.51 19.88 -7.35
N TRP A 324 -8.30 19.51 -6.93
CA TRP A 324 -7.91 19.33 -5.52
C TRP A 324 -7.61 20.67 -4.83
N GLY A 325 -7.14 21.66 -5.59
CA GLY A 325 -6.72 22.97 -5.10
C GLY A 325 -5.27 23.33 -5.44
N PHE A 326 -4.59 22.51 -6.27
CA PHE A 326 -3.19 22.69 -6.64
C PHE A 326 -3.05 22.96 -8.14
N PRO A 327 -3.38 24.18 -8.61
CA PRO A 327 -3.42 24.49 -10.05
C PRO A 327 -2.04 24.57 -10.72
N SER A 328 -0.97 24.65 -9.94
CA SER A 328 0.41 24.66 -10.41
C SER A 328 1.03 23.26 -10.50
N TRP A 329 0.41 22.25 -9.88
CA TRP A 329 0.95 20.89 -9.88
C TRP A 329 0.74 20.24 -11.25
N ASP A 330 1.82 19.69 -11.79
CA ASP A 330 1.81 18.87 -13.01
C ASP A 330 2.68 17.63 -12.81
N VAL A 331 2.60 16.68 -13.74
CA VAL A 331 3.58 15.60 -13.86
C VAL A 331 4.93 16.18 -14.30
N GLY A 332 5.97 15.88 -13.52
CA GLY A 332 7.36 16.21 -13.85
C GLY A 332 8.03 15.10 -14.65
N SER A 333 9.34 14.99 -14.46
CA SER A 333 10.20 14.01 -15.12
C SER A 333 9.80 12.56 -14.79
N TYR A 334 10.23 11.63 -15.64
CA TYR A 334 10.09 10.19 -15.40
C TYR A 334 11.46 9.50 -15.48
N HIS A 335 12.02 9.13 -14.33
CA HIS A 335 13.31 8.43 -14.25
C HIS A 335 13.44 7.65 -12.94
N ARG A 336 14.53 6.88 -12.81
CA ARG A 336 15.00 6.38 -11.52
C ARG A 336 16.10 7.28 -10.99
N SER A 337 16.12 7.49 -9.69
CA SER A 337 17.21 8.13 -8.95
C SER A 337 17.11 7.78 -7.47
N THR A 338 18.14 8.12 -6.71
CA THR A 338 18.14 8.11 -5.26
C THR A 338 17.58 9.41 -4.73
N PHE A 339 16.57 9.33 -3.85
CA PHE A 339 15.92 10.48 -3.22
C PHE A 339 16.05 10.38 -1.71
N ALA A 340 16.21 11.52 -1.04
CA ALA A 340 16.27 11.61 0.42
C ALA A 340 15.00 12.24 0.99
N LEU A 341 14.68 11.95 2.25
CA LEU A 341 13.64 12.68 2.98
C LEU A 341 13.93 14.17 2.92
N ASN A 342 12.86 14.95 2.74
CA ASN A 342 12.95 16.39 2.67
C ASN A 342 13.69 16.97 3.90
N PRO A 343 14.82 17.68 3.73
CA PRO A 343 15.62 18.19 4.84
C PRO A 343 14.92 19.29 5.64
N ALA A 344 13.81 19.85 5.14
CA ALA A 344 12.92 20.73 5.90
C ALA A 344 12.03 19.98 6.91
N GLY A 345 11.96 18.65 6.85
CA GLY A 345 11.01 17.80 7.55
C GLY A 345 9.98 17.20 6.60
N VAL A 346 9.22 16.21 7.08
CA VAL A 346 8.11 15.63 6.31
C VAL A 346 6.79 16.35 6.60
N PRO A 347 5.86 16.40 5.64
CA PRO A 347 4.54 16.99 5.85
C PRO A 347 3.80 16.38 7.04
N THR A 348 3.26 17.22 7.94
CA THR A 348 2.45 16.76 9.07
C THR A 348 1.12 16.18 8.58
N PRO A 349 0.62 15.03 9.10
CA PRO A 349 1.08 14.29 10.28
C PRO A 349 1.94 13.04 9.98
N LEU A 350 2.70 13.00 8.89
CA LEU A 350 3.63 11.89 8.63
C LEU A 350 4.74 11.87 9.69
N ASN A 351 5.14 10.68 10.14
CA ASN A 351 6.27 10.49 11.04
C ASN A 351 7.54 10.13 10.25
N SER A 352 8.54 11.01 10.22
CA SER A 352 9.83 10.73 9.55
C SER A 352 10.54 9.48 10.09
N ASN A 353 10.33 9.11 11.36
CA ASN A 353 10.90 7.89 11.94
C ASN A 353 10.22 6.59 11.47
N ALA A 354 9.09 6.68 10.77
CA ALA A 354 8.42 5.53 10.12
C ALA A 354 8.89 5.32 8.67
N LEU A 355 9.77 6.19 8.16
CA LEU A 355 10.18 6.26 6.76
C LEU A 355 11.70 6.01 6.62
N PHE A 356 12.13 5.60 5.43
CA PHE A 356 13.56 5.48 5.11
C PHE A 356 14.16 6.86 4.85
N SER A 357 15.37 7.12 5.35
CA SER A 357 16.05 8.41 5.14
C SER A 357 16.34 8.72 3.68
N GLU A 358 16.64 7.69 2.88
CA GLU A 358 16.88 7.76 1.44
C GLU A 358 16.70 6.39 0.78
N TYR A 359 16.36 6.36 -0.51
CA TYR A 359 16.34 5.16 -1.35
C TYR A 359 16.25 5.49 -2.85
N SER A 360 16.60 4.52 -3.70
CA SER A 360 16.37 4.58 -5.15
C SER A 360 14.97 4.05 -5.51
N MET A 361 14.25 4.78 -6.36
CA MET A 361 13.00 4.33 -6.97
C MET A 361 12.84 4.87 -8.40
N LYS A 362 12.15 4.13 -9.26
CA LYS A 362 11.72 4.62 -10.58
C LYS A 362 10.36 5.27 -10.42
N THR A 363 10.20 6.52 -10.86
CA THR A 363 9.06 7.33 -10.46
C THR A 363 8.67 8.37 -11.51
N LEU A 364 7.37 8.64 -11.61
CA LEU A 364 6.83 9.85 -12.23
C LEU A 364 6.79 10.94 -11.15
N HIS A 365 7.38 12.10 -11.40
CA HIS A 365 7.46 13.15 -10.38
C HIS A 365 6.22 14.06 -10.42
N ILE A 366 6.03 14.85 -9.36
CA ILE A 366 5.20 16.06 -9.38
C ILE A 366 6.14 17.26 -9.46
N THR A 367 5.82 18.19 -10.36
CA THR A 367 6.47 19.50 -10.51
C THR A 367 5.51 20.64 -10.15
N GLY A 368 6.01 21.87 -10.02
CA GLY A 368 5.19 23.04 -9.68
C GLY A 368 4.63 23.05 -8.25
N ILE A 369 5.32 22.39 -7.33
CA ILE A 369 4.94 22.29 -5.91
C ILE A 369 5.14 23.66 -5.24
N ASN A 370 4.05 24.30 -4.79
CA ASN A 370 4.08 25.68 -4.26
C ASN A 370 4.87 25.82 -2.94
N THR A 371 4.77 24.82 -2.08
CA THR A 371 5.40 24.75 -0.75
C THR A 371 6.33 23.56 -0.73
N ARG A 372 7.64 23.79 -0.60
CA ARG A 372 8.63 22.70 -0.53
C ARG A 372 8.36 21.77 0.66
N GLU A 373 7.66 22.28 1.66
CA GLU A 373 7.14 21.58 2.84
C GLU A 373 6.12 20.48 2.52
N ASP A 374 5.49 20.47 1.33
CA ASP A 374 4.55 19.43 0.87
C ASP A 374 5.29 18.21 0.28
N ALA A 375 6.56 18.36 -0.11
CA ALA A 375 7.38 17.28 -0.63
C ALA A 375 7.85 16.35 0.51
N VAL A 376 7.65 15.05 0.37
CA VAL A 376 8.11 14.05 1.34
C VAL A 376 9.56 13.64 1.05
N TYR A 377 9.85 13.40 -0.23
CA TYR A 377 11.18 13.04 -0.74
C TYR A 377 11.60 14.03 -1.82
N LEU A 378 12.90 14.28 -1.92
CA LEU A 378 13.50 15.20 -2.90
C LEU A 378 14.85 14.63 -3.40
N PRO A 379 15.28 15.00 -4.61
CA PRO A 379 16.65 14.76 -5.05
C PRO A 379 17.67 15.42 -4.13
N THR A 380 18.82 14.79 -4.00
CA THR A 380 20.01 15.36 -3.34
C THR A 380 20.90 16.04 -4.39
N GLU A 381 21.84 16.89 -3.96
CA GLU A 381 22.84 17.47 -4.86
C GLU A 381 23.70 16.40 -5.57
N SER A 382 23.77 15.19 -5.02
CA SER A 382 24.45 14.02 -5.58
C SER A 382 23.55 13.05 -6.35
N SER A 383 22.25 13.35 -6.50
CA SER A 383 21.31 12.48 -7.23
C SER A 383 21.55 12.55 -8.74
N HIS A 384 21.54 11.39 -9.38
CA HIS A 384 21.72 11.25 -10.83
C HIS A 384 20.63 10.34 -11.42
N VAL A 385 20.41 10.43 -12.73
CA VAL A 385 19.53 9.51 -13.47
C VAL A 385 20.16 8.12 -13.50
N GLU A 386 19.50 7.17 -12.86
CA GLU A 386 19.93 5.77 -12.79
C GLU A 386 19.26 4.97 -13.94
N SER A 387 20.01 4.69 -15.01
CA SER A 387 19.49 3.98 -16.19
C SER A 387 20.52 3.02 -16.77
N MET A 388 20.05 1.92 -17.38
CA MET A 388 20.88 1.00 -18.18
C MET A 388 21.04 1.45 -19.64
N VAL A 389 20.21 2.39 -20.10
CA VAL A 389 20.14 2.82 -21.52
C VAL A 389 20.37 4.32 -21.72
N PHE A 390 20.36 5.11 -20.63
CA PHE A 390 20.65 6.54 -20.65
C PHE A 390 21.89 6.85 -19.81
N PRO A 391 22.65 7.91 -20.12
CA PRO A 391 23.82 8.27 -19.34
C PRO A 391 23.47 8.59 -17.89
N ASN A 392 24.45 8.42 -17.00
CA ASN A 392 24.37 8.80 -15.59
C ASN A 392 24.44 10.34 -15.43
N VAL A 393 23.34 11.04 -15.72
CA VAL A 393 23.27 12.51 -15.71
C VAL A 393 22.86 13.02 -14.33
N GLN A 394 23.60 13.99 -13.78
CA GLN A 394 23.27 14.64 -12.51
C GLN A 394 21.96 15.43 -12.60
N ILE A 395 21.09 15.29 -11.59
CA ILE A 395 19.86 16.08 -11.49
C ILE A 395 20.23 17.51 -11.07
N THR A 396 19.79 18.50 -11.84
CA THR A 396 20.14 19.91 -11.63
C THR A 396 18.96 20.84 -11.95
N GLY A 397 19.07 22.11 -11.55
CA GLY A 397 18.06 23.14 -11.87
C GLY A 397 16.69 22.80 -11.30
N SER A 398 15.64 22.95 -12.12
CA SER A 398 14.26 22.65 -11.75
C SER A 398 14.04 21.19 -11.33
N GLY A 399 14.87 20.25 -11.79
CA GLY A 399 14.79 18.85 -11.38
C GLY A 399 15.00 18.64 -9.87
N LEU A 400 15.68 19.55 -9.17
CA LEU A 400 15.86 19.52 -7.71
C LEU A 400 14.62 20.02 -6.92
N GLU A 401 13.62 20.56 -7.62
CA GLU A 401 12.33 20.98 -7.09
C GLU A 401 11.20 19.97 -7.39
N GLU A 402 11.45 18.99 -8.26
CA GLU A 402 10.51 17.92 -8.55
C GLU A 402 10.52 16.87 -7.42
N SER A 403 9.34 16.39 -7.02
CA SER A 403 9.22 15.40 -5.95
C SER A 403 8.56 14.11 -6.44
N PRO A 404 9.15 12.94 -6.13
CA PRO A 404 8.54 11.64 -6.43
C PRO A 404 7.39 11.28 -5.46
N ALA A 405 7.27 11.99 -4.33
CA ALA A 405 6.18 11.78 -3.39
C ALA A 405 5.85 13.04 -2.58
N VAL A 406 4.58 13.46 -2.64
CA VAL A 406 4.05 14.68 -2.02
C VAL A 406 2.89 14.35 -1.09
N PHE A 407 2.70 15.15 -0.03
CA PHE A 407 1.58 15.01 0.90
C PHE A 407 1.10 16.40 1.34
N ALA A 408 0.04 16.89 0.71
CA ALA A 408 -0.44 18.26 0.84
C ALA A 408 -1.82 18.32 1.52
N ARG A 409 -2.10 19.42 2.23
CA ARG A 409 -3.39 19.63 2.91
C ARG A 409 -4.46 20.05 1.90
N VAL A 410 -5.62 19.41 1.94
CA VAL A 410 -6.81 19.72 1.12
C VAL A 410 -8.01 19.87 2.05
N GLY A 411 -8.45 21.12 2.26
CA GLY A 411 -9.47 21.41 3.29
C GLY A 411 -8.95 21.01 4.68
N ASP A 412 -9.70 20.17 5.39
CA ASP A 412 -9.27 19.63 6.69
C ASP A 412 -8.54 18.29 6.61
N GLY A 413 -8.47 17.68 5.43
CA GLY A 413 -7.75 16.43 5.19
C GLY A 413 -6.57 16.60 4.25
N TYR A 414 -6.22 15.53 3.53
CA TYR A 414 -4.94 15.43 2.82
C TYR A 414 -5.05 14.71 1.47
N LEU A 415 -4.24 15.17 0.52
CA LEU A 415 -3.90 14.45 -0.72
C LEU A 415 -2.43 14.02 -0.65
N GLY A 416 -2.21 12.71 -0.69
CA GLY A 416 -0.91 12.09 -0.93
C GLY A 416 -0.77 11.63 -2.38
N TYR A 417 0.45 11.67 -2.90
CA TYR A 417 0.84 11.05 -4.15
C TYR A 417 2.20 10.36 -3.97
N VAL A 418 2.34 9.14 -4.48
CA VAL A 418 3.59 8.40 -4.57
C VAL A 418 3.74 7.92 -6.02
N GLY A 419 4.75 8.45 -6.73
CA GLY A 419 4.95 8.23 -8.15
C GLY A 419 5.69 6.95 -8.53
N ASP A 420 6.15 6.19 -7.52
CA ASP A 420 6.90 4.93 -7.71
C ASP A 420 6.12 3.92 -8.54
N VAL A 421 6.69 3.54 -9.68
CA VAL A 421 6.09 2.60 -10.63
C VAL A 421 6.42 1.13 -10.37
N ASN A 422 7.44 0.88 -9.54
CA ASN A 422 7.97 -0.46 -9.26
C ASN A 422 7.52 -1.01 -7.89
N GLY A 423 6.95 -0.17 -7.02
CA GLY A 423 6.46 -0.59 -5.70
C GLY A 423 7.57 -0.92 -4.71
N GLU A 424 8.67 -0.15 -4.72
CA GLU A 424 9.81 -0.35 -3.83
C GLU A 424 9.34 -0.37 -2.36
N GLN A 425 9.89 -1.26 -1.54
CA GLN A 425 9.46 -1.44 -0.15
C GLN A 425 9.46 -0.14 0.71
N PRO A 426 10.39 0.82 0.54
CA PRO A 426 10.29 2.13 1.19
C PRO A 426 9.05 2.93 0.78
N SER A 427 8.67 2.91 -0.50
CA SER A 427 7.42 3.51 -1.00
C SER A 427 6.19 2.80 -0.46
N ILE A 428 6.24 1.48 -0.28
CA ILE A 428 5.17 0.72 0.39
C ILE A 428 5.00 1.20 1.85
N ARG A 429 6.07 1.41 2.61
CA ARG A 429 5.97 2.01 3.95
C ARG A 429 5.37 3.41 3.91
N LEU A 430 5.75 4.24 2.93
CA LEU A 430 5.22 5.58 2.77
C LEU A 430 3.70 5.57 2.49
N LEU A 431 3.22 4.72 1.59
CA LEU A 431 1.79 4.58 1.29
C LEU A 431 0.97 4.22 2.54
N ILE A 432 1.50 3.32 3.37
CA ILE A 432 0.88 2.88 4.63
C ILE A 432 0.85 4.03 5.67
N GLU A 433 1.95 4.77 5.83
CA GLU A 433 2.05 5.93 6.74
C GLU A 433 1.14 7.09 6.28
N MET A 434 1.07 7.37 4.98
CA MET A 434 0.11 8.33 4.39
C MET A 434 -1.34 7.93 4.70
N CYS A 435 -1.66 6.63 4.64
CA CYS A 435 -2.97 6.09 5.06
C CYS A 435 -3.22 6.18 6.58
N GLY A 436 -2.25 6.62 7.39
CA GLY A 436 -2.38 6.71 8.85
C GLY A 436 -2.30 5.36 9.57
N VAL A 437 -1.78 4.33 8.89
CA VAL A 437 -1.63 2.98 9.42
C VAL A 437 -0.21 2.83 9.97
N LYS A 438 -0.06 2.32 11.19
CA LYS A 438 1.26 2.08 11.79
C LYS A 438 1.69 0.64 11.51
N VAL A 439 2.90 0.46 11.01
CA VAL A 439 3.53 -0.86 10.82
C VAL A 439 4.75 -1.03 11.73
N LYS A 440 4.94 -2.27 12.20
CA LYS A 440 6.14 -2.72 12.93
C LYS A 440 7.10 -3.40 11.95
N ALA A 441 8.34 -3.64 12.39
CA ALA A 441 9.26 -4.48 11.66
C ALA A 441 8.72 -5.93 11.60
N GLY A 442 8.69 -6.53 10.41
CA GLY A 442 8.10 -7.85 10.15
C GLY A 442 6.61 -7.84 9.81
N ASP A 443 6.00 -6.67 9.64
CA ASP A 443 4.59 -6.54 9.24
C ASP A 443 4.37 -6.60 7.73
N LEU A 444 5.35 -6.17 6.94
CA LEU A 444 5.32 -6.30 5.48
C LEU A 444 5.68 -7.72 5.06
N GLY A 445 6.50 -8.42 5.86
CA GLY A 445 6.99 -9.77 5.60
C GLY A 445 7.91 -9.86 4.37
N ALA A 446 8.25 -11.07 3.93
CA ALA A 446 9.11 -11.24 2.76
C ALA A 446 8.41 -10.82 1.44
N GLU A 447 9.20 -10.26 0.54
CA GLU A 447 8.87 -9.90 -0.83
C GLU A 447 9.26 -11.07 -1.76
N LEU A 448 8.44 -11.37 -2.76
CA LEU A 448 8.79 -12.30 -3.84
C LEU A 448 9.10 -11.47 -5.07
N ARG A 449 10.37 -11.46 -5.49
CA ARG A 449 10.84 -10.68 -6.63
C ARG A 449 11.28 -11.61 -7.74
N THR A 450 10.86 -11.34 -8.97
CA THR A 450 11.47 -11.98 -10.14
C THR A 450 12.88 -11.44 -10.33
N ALA A 451 13.88 -12.29 -10.09
CA ALA A 451 15.30 -11.96 -10.21
C ALA A 451 15.80 -12.13 -11.64
N GLU A 452 15.34 -13.18 -12.32
CA GLU A 452 15.69 -13.50 -13.70
C GLU A 452 14.44 -13.97 -14.47
N VAL A 453 14.39 -13.66 -15.77
CA VAL A 453 13.37 -14.14 -16.71
C VAL A 453 14.10 -14.73 -17.92
N THR A 454 13.90 -16.02 -18.15
CA THR A 454 14.46 -16.73 -19.30
C THR A 454 13.34 -16.97 -20.32
N LEU A 455 13.46 -16.33 -21.49
CA LEU A 455 12.61 -16.62 -22.64
C LEU A 455 13.25 -17.74 -23.46
N HIS A 456 12.59 -18.88 -23.55
CA HIS A 456 13.05 -20.03 -24.32
C HIS A 456 12.69 -19.90 -25.81
N PRO A 457 13.38 -20.61 -26.72
CA PRO A 457 13.12 -20.53 -28.16
C PRO A 457 11.72 -20.99 -28.60
N ASP A 458 11.00 -21.76 -27.76
CA ASP A 458 9.62 -22.18 -27.99
C ASP A 458 8.57 -21.14 -27.51
N GLY A 459 9.02 -20.00 -26.97
CA GLY A 459 8.19 -18.94 -26.42
C GLY A 459 7.77 -19.15 -24.96
N THR A 460 8.21 -20.23 -24.30
CA THR A 460 7.97 -20.39 -22.85
C THR A 460 8.84 -19.42 -22.05
N VAL A 461 8.32 -19.01 -20.88
CA VAL A 461 8.95 -17.99 -20.02
C VAL A 461 9.12 -18.57 -18.62
N ASP A 462 10.36 -18.87 -18.26
CA ASP A 462 10.72 -19.22 -16.89
C ASP A 462 11.09 -17.98 -16.09
N ALA A 463 10.64 -17.92 -14.83
CA ALA A 463 10.90 -16.80 -13.92
C ALA A 463 11.52 -17.31 -12.62
N VAL A 464 12.79 -16.95 -12.38
CA VAL A 464 13.47 -17.26 -11.12
C VAL A 464 12.98 -16.25 -10.07
N LYS A 465 12.24 -16.74 -9.06
CA LYS A 465 11.75 -15.91 -7.95
C LYS A 465 12.71 -15.97 -6.76
N GLU A 466 13.23 -14.81 -6.37
CA GLU A 466 13.98 -14.60 -5.14
C GLU A 466 13.04 -14.18 -4.00
N THR A 467 13.31 -14.64 -2.77
CA THR A 467 12.61 -14.19 -1.57
C THR A 467 13.45 -13.16 -0.82
N ILE A 468 13.11 -11.89 -0.93
CA ILE A 468 13.81 -10.78 -0.26
C ILE A 468 13.15 -10.54 1.09
N LEU A 469 13.95 -10.55 2.17
CA LEU A 469 13.44 -10.27 3.52
C LEU A 469 13.01 -8.80 3.67
N GLU A 470 12.09 -8.53 4.60
CA GLU A 470 11.70 -7.17 4.94
C GLU A 470 12.94 -6.37 5.39
N LYS A 471 13.27 -5.30 4.66
CA LYS A 471 14.30 -4.35 5.00
C LYS A 471 13.84 -3.60 6.26
N PRO A 472 14.53 -3.74 7.40
CA PRO A 472 14.17 -2.98 8.58
C PRO A 472 14.33 -1.49 8.28
N LEU A 473 13.53 -0.65 8.95
CA LEU A 473 13.82 0.78 8.98
C LEU A 473 15.24 0.97 9.53
N PRO A 474 16.06 1.88 8.96
CA PRO A 474 17.37 2.18 9.52
C PRO A 474 17.17 2.62 10.96
N VAL A 475 17.67 1.84 11.92
CA VAL A 475 17.62 2.24 13.34
C VAL A 475 18.31 3.60 13.41
N PRO A 476 17.64 4.68 13.88
CA PRO A 476 18.23 5.99 13.94
C PRO A 476 19.52 5.89 14.76
N ARG A 477 20.67 5.94 14.07
CA ARG A 477 21.96 5.83 14.73
C ARG A 477 22.04 7.01 15.69
N ALA A 478 22.11 6.73 16.98
CA ALA A 478 22.25 7.77 18.00
C ALA A 478 23.34 8.75 17.51
N PRO A 479 23.02 10.03 17.26
CA PRO A 479 23.94 10.94 16.58
C PRO A 479 25.25 10.94 17.33
N ARG A 480 26.36 10.60 16.66
CA ARG A 480 27.66 10.69 17.32
C ARG A 480 27.81 12.15 17.74
N ALA A 481 28.32 12.45 18.93
CA ALA A 481 28.33 13.82 19.46
C ALA A 481 28.93 14.83 18.46
N ARG A 482 29.94 14.38 17.68
CA ARG A 482 30.56 15.09 16.57
C ARG A 482 29.64 15.34 15.35
N GLU A 483 28.74 14.41 15.01
CA GLU A 483 27.74 14.59 13.94
C GLU A 483 26.70 15.64 14.34
N ALA A 484 26.19 15.59 15.58
CA ALA A 484 25.30 16.62 16.10
C ALA A 484 25.98 18.01 16.14
N GLU A 485 27.25 18.08 16.56
CA GLU A 485 28.08 19.29 16.52
C GLU A 485 28.27 19.81 15.08
N VAL A 486 28.51 18.92 14.10
CA VAL A 486 28.66 19.27 12.68
C VAL A 486 27.35 19.80 12.09
N VAL A 487 26.21 19.16 12.36
CA VAL A 487 24.87 19.63 11.94
C VAL A 487 24.56 20.99 12.55
N ALA A 488 24.78 21.18 13.86
CA ALA A 488 24.60 22.47 14.52
C ALA A 488 25.50 23.57 13.93
N ARG A 489 26.76 23.24 13.61
CA ARG A 489 27.68 24.16 12.91
C ARG A 489 27.23 24.45 11.48
N ALA A 490 26.71 23.48 10.74
CA ALA A 490 26.20 23.67 9.38
C ALA A 490 24.95 24.59 9.39
N ALA A 491 23.99 24.33 10.27
CA ALA A 491 22.82 25.18 10.48
C ALA A 491 23.23 26.62 10.84
N LYS A 492 24.20 26.80 11.76
CA LYS A 492 24.74 28.12 12.13
C LYS A 492 25.43 28.82 10.95
N ARG A 493 26.17 28.11 10.10
CA ARG A 493 26.75 28.66 8.85
C ARG A 493 25.66 29.08 7.87
N ALA A 494 24.63 28.27 7.67
CA ALA A 494 23.51 28.57 6.78
C ALA A 494 22.70 29.79 7.25
N ALA A 495 22.43 29.92 8.56
CA ALA A 495 21.80 31.10 9.15
C ALA A 495 22.66 32.36 8.96
N ASN A 496 23.97 32.27 9.23
CA ASN A 496 24.91 33.38 8.99
C ASN A 496 25.01 33.76 7.51
N SER A 497 24.91 32.80 6.58
CA SER A 497 24.89 33.05 5.14
C SER A 497 23.63 33.81 4.73
N ARG A 498 22.45 33.35 5.17
CA ARG A 498 21.17 34.05 4.95
C ARG A 498 21.18 35.48 5.51
N ALA A 499 21.68 35.68 6.73
CA ALA A 499 21.81 37.01 7.33
C ALA A 499 22.76 37.94 6.53
N LYS A 500 23.87 37.41 5.99
CA LYS A 500 24.76 38.15 5.10
C LYS A 500 24.09 38.51 3.77
N ALA A 501 23.33 37.59 3.17
CA ALA A 501 22.60 37.84 1.92
C ALA A 501 21.56 38.97 2.09
N VAL A 502 20.75 38.92 3.15
CA VAL A 502 19.78 39.98 3.48
C VAL A 502 20.47 41.33 3.69
N LYS A 503 21.62 41.36 4.39
CA LYS A 503 22.39 42.60 4.58
C LYS A 503 22.98 43.13 3.27
N ALA A 504 23.44 42.25 2.38
CA ALA A 504 23.95 42.64 1.07
C ALA A 504 22.85 43.25 0.18
N GLU A 505 21.64 42.66 0.19
CA GLU A 505 20.51 43.18 -0.59
C GLU A 505 20.01 44.54 -0.07
N LYS A 506 20.04 44.73 1.25
CA LYS A 506 19.79 46.04 1.87
C LYS A 506 20.83 47.10 1.45
N LEU A 507 22.10 46.71 1.39
CA LEU A 507 23.16 47.63 0.94
C LEU A 507 23.03 47.99 -0.55
N LYS A 508 22.64 47.04 -1.42
CA LYS A 508 22.34 47.35 -2.83
C LYS A 508 21.21 48.38 -2.94
N THR A 509 20.10 48.18 -2.22
CA THR A 509 18.98 49.12 -2.24
C THR A 509 19.37 50.50 -1.69
N GLU A 510 20.09 50.58 -0.57
CA GLU A 510 20.61 51.85 -0.04
C GLU A 510 21.55 52.58 -1.05
N VAL A 511 22.40 51.85 -1.78
CA VAL A 511 23.26 52.42 -2.82
C VAL A 511 22.45 52.89 -4.02
N SER A 512 21.49 52.10 -4.52
CA SER A 512 20.60 52.49 -5.61
C SER A 512 19.77 53.74 -5.27
N THR A 513 19.25 53.84 -4.05
CA THR A 513 18.53 55.04 -3.57
C THR A 513 19.45 56.27 -3.57
N ARG A 514 20.70 56.16 -3.09
CA ARG A 514 21.67 57.28 -3.14
C ARG A 514 22.03 57.67 -4.56
N TYR A 515 22.16 56.72 -5.47
CA TYR A 515 22.44 56.98 -6.89
C TYR A 515 21.29 57.71 -7.58
N LEU A 516 20.04 57.32 -7.29
CA LEU A 516 18.85 58.01 -7.80
C LEU A 516 18.72 59.44 -7.25
N ILE A 517 19.00 59.67 -5.97
CA ILE A 517 19.04 61.02 -5.38
C ILE A 517 20.11 61.89 -6.05
N ALA A 518 21.30 61.34 -6.31
CA ALA A 518 22.37 62.07 -7.01
C ALA A 518 22.01 62.43 -8.46
N LEU A 519 21.20 61.61 -9.13
CA LEU A 519 20.72 61.87 -10.50
C LEU A 519 19.55 62.86 -10.56
N HIS A 520 18.81 63.08 -9.46
CA HIS A 520 17.66 64.01 -9.42
C HIS A 520 18.01 65.43 -8.92
N TYR A 521 19.23 65.68 -8.45
CA TYR A 521 19.69 67.01 -8.00
C TYR A 521 20.95 67.53 -8.73
N PRO A 522 20.88 67.84 -10.03
CA PRO A 522 21.98 68.43 -10.79
C PRO A 522 22.04 69.97 -10.59
N THR A 523 22.28 70.43 -9.36
CA THR A 523 22.53 71.85 -9.06
C THR A 523 23.82 72.03 -8.26
N PHE A 524 24.95 71.73 -8.89
CA PHE A 524 26.26 72.21 -8.43
C PHE A 524 26.57 73.56 -9.11
N PRO A 525 26.84 74.63 -8.35
CA PRO A 525 27.28 75.89 -8.92
C PRO A 525 28.68 75.73 -9.53
N LEU A 526 28.87 76.23 -10.75
CA LEU A 526 30.17 76.31 -11.42
C LEU A 526 31.15 77.12 -10.57
N GLY A 527 32.30 76.55 -10.19
CA GLY A 527 33.37 77.36 -9.59
C GLY A 527 34.48 76.69 -8.76
N GLN A 528 34.42 75.39 -8.43
CA GLN A 528 35.48 74.77 -7.59
C GLN A 528 35.98 73.42 -8.12
N HIS A 529 37.30 73.29 -8.23
CA HIS A 529 38.00 72.04 -8.55
C HIS A 529 37.94 71.05 -7.38
N VAL A 530 37.19 69.96 -7.56
CA VAL A 530 37.17 68.84 -6.59
C VAL A 530 38.27 67.84 -6.94
N VAL A 531 39.31 67.76 -6.11
CA VAL A 531 40.38 66.77 -6.22
C VAL A 531 39.89 65.42 -5.68
N TRP A 532 39.67 64.46 -6.56
CA TRP A 532 39.34 63.08 -6.17
C TRP A 532 40.55 62.35 -5.58
N LYS A 533 40.67 62.38 -4.24
CA LYS A 533 41.64 61.53 -3.51
C LYS A 533 41.19 60.07 -3.54
N ARG A 534 41.96 59.23 -4.22
CA ARG A 534 41.74 57.77 -4.32
C ARG A 534 42.35 57.06 -3.11
N GLU A 535 41.59 56.89 -2.03
CA GLU A 535 42.05 56.13 -0.86
C GLU A 535 42.07 54.63 -1.14
N VAL A 536 43.29 54.08 -1.25
CA VAL A 536 43.53 52.64 -1.36
C VAL A 536 43.61 52.05 0.04
N CYS A 537 42.60 51.27 0.44
CA CYS A 537 42.64 50.50 1.68
C CYS A 537 43.77 49.45 1.62
N ARG A 538 44.88 49.71 2.32
CA ARG A 538 45.90 48.68 2.62
C ARG A 538 45.48 47.89 3.86
N SER A 539 45.06 46.64 3.68
CA SER A 539 44.95 45.68 4.78
C SER A 539 46.30 45.03 5.04
N SER A 540 46.96 45.37 6.15
CA SER A 540 48.17 44.69 6.62
C SER A 540 47.80 43.34 7.25
N GLY A 541 48.11 42.25 6.54
CA GLY A 541 48.00 40.87 7.04
C GLY A 541 49.27 40.09 6.73
N THR A 542 49.99 39.68 7.77
CA THR A 542 51.21 38.87 7.67
C THR A 542 50.88 37.40 7.38
N VAL A 543 51.55 36.81 6.39
CA VAL A 543 51.52 35.36 6.10
C VAL A 543 52.96 34.89 5.89
N PRO A 544 53.41 33.78 6.51
CA PRO A 544 54.80 33.33 6.46
C PRO A 544 55.15 32.56 5.17
N GLN A 545 56.46 32.45 4.92
CA GLN A 545 57.04 31.86 3.71
C GLN A 545 57.07 30.31 3.73
N SER A 546 56.60 29.72 2.63
CA SER A 546 57.12 28.49 2.01
C SER A 546 56.46 28.38 0.63
N GLY A 547 57.11 28.26 -0.52
CA GLY A 547 58.50 27.87 -0.77
C GLY A 547 58.50 26.59 -1.62
N ILE A 548 58.46 26.72 -2.95
CA ILE A 548 58.77 25.69 -3.95
C ILE A 548 59.22 26.40 -5.24
N ARG A 549 60.26 25.87 -5.89
CA ARG A 549 60.84 26.40 -7.13
C ARG A 549 60.09 25.88 -8.36
N VAL A 550 60.08 26.67 -9.44
CA VAL A 550 59.96 26.16 -10.81
C VAL A 550 61.17 26.69 -11.58
N GLN A 551 61.95 25.78 -12.18
CA GLN A 551 63.05 26.14 -13.09
C GLN A 551 62.56 26.16 -14.53
N THR A 552 62.94 27.21 -15.26
CA THR A 552 62.98 27.23 -16.72
C THR A 552 64.18 26.44 -17.22
N PHE A 553 64.03 25.70 -18.32
CA PHE A 553 65.08 25.49 -19.32
C PHE A 553 64.47 25.21 -20.70
N ALA A 554 65.25 25.39 -21.75
CA ALA A 554 64.78 25.46 -23.14
C ALA A 554 65.42 24.39 -24.06
N SER A 555 64.84 24.31 -25.27
CA SER A 555 65.49 24.10 -26.58
C SER A 555 66.07 22.74 -27.03
N ILE A 556 65.43 22.21 -28.10
CA ILE A 556 65.98 21.78 -29.41
C ILE A 556 66.79 20.45 -29.50
N LEU A 557 66.30 19.45 -30.28
CA LEU A 557 66.83 19.00 -31.60
C LEU A 557 66.00 17.85 -32.25
N ASP A 558 65.85 17.95 -33.58
CA ASP A 558 65.76 16.96 -34.69
C ASP A 558 64.75 15.77 -34.75
N GLU A 559 63.80 15.87 -35.72
CA GLU A 559 63.66 15.11 -37.00
C GLU A 559 64.09 13.61 -37.12
N PRO A 560 63.55 12.79 -38.07
CA PRO A 560 62.98 13.20 -39.38
C PRO A 560 61.74 12.44 -39.95
N CYS A 561 61.19 12.97 -41.06
CA CYS A 561 60.49 12.27 -42.19
C CYS A 561 59.23 11.37 -41.89
N THR A 562 58.16 11.24 -42.71
CA THR A 562 57.67 11.73 -44.02
C THR A 562 56.19 11.25 -44.16
N SER A 563 55.31 11.63 -45.09
CA SER A 563 55.22 12.66 -46.15
C SER A 563 53.79 12.69 -46.74
N ALA A 564 53.35 13.84 -47.28
CA ALA A 564 52.25 14.00 -48.26
C ALA A 564 50.79 13.74 -47.75
N THR A 565 49.73 14.42 -48.22
CA THR A 565 49.56 15.40 -49.33
C THR A 565 48.36 16.33 -49.07
N GLU A 566 48.38 17.56 -49.64
CA GLU A 566 47.26 18.26 -50.35
C GLU A 566 45.78 18.22 -49.86
N THR A 567 44.93 19.27 -49.92
CA THR A 567 45.08 20.70 -50.29
C THR A 567 43.94 21.56 -49.68
N ARG A 568 44.19 22.88 -49.54
CA ARG A 568 43.23 24.02 -49.52
C ARG A 568 41.70 23.75 -49.56
N THR A 569 40.98 24.43 -48.67
CA THR A 569 40.26 25.68 -49.06
C THR A 569 39.82 26.47 -47.82
N ALA A 570 39.63 27.79 -47.98
CA ALA A 570 39.17 28.68 -46.93
C ALA A 570 37.87 29.38 -47.35
N SER A 571 36.90 29.52 -46.45
CA SER A 571 35.96 30.66 -46.34
C SER A 571 35.03 30.45 -45.13
N VAL A 572 35.04 31.36 -44.16
CA VAL A 572 34.05 32.46 -43.95
C VAL A 572 32.77 32.00 -43.21
N LEU A 573 32.61 32.55 -42.00
CA LEU A 573 31.39 32.55 -41.17
C LEU A 573 30.24 33.27 -41.91
N PRO A 574 28.97 32.94 -41.61
CA PRO A 574 28.30 33.77 -40.60
C PRO A 574 27.37 33.03 -39.63
N VAL A 575 27.22 33.70 -38.49
CA VAL A 575 26.13 33.65 -37.50
C VAL A 575 24.76 33.36 -38.14
N ILE A 576 24.00 32.43 -37.55
CA ILE A 576 22.53 32.36 -37.67
C ILE A 576 21.92 32.37 -36.27
N ALA A 577 20.84 33.15 -36.13
CA ALA A 577 20.16 33.43 -34.87
C ALA A 577 19.19 32.31 -34.44
N CYS A 578 18.69 32.42 -33.21
CA CYS A 578 17.64 31.56 -32.67
C CYS A 578 16.35 31.66 -33.50
N ALA A 579 15.76 30.51 -33.82
CA ALA A 579 14.38 30.39 -34.28
C ALA A 579 13.67 29.31 -33.43
N SER A 580 12.37 29.52 -33.16
CA SER A 580 11.56 28.67 -32.29
C SER A 580 11.26 27.30 -32.90
N ILE A 581 11.35 26.24 -32.09
CA ILE A 581 10.81 24.92 -32.44
C ILE A 581 9.31 24.91 -32.11
N ASP A 582 8.53 25.32 -33.09
CA ASP A 582 7.14 24.92 -33.28
C ASP A 582 7.04 24.46 -34.75
N GLN A 583 6.32 23.34 -35.02
CA GLN A 583 6.23 22.62 -36.31
C GLN A 583 7.29 21.54 -36.63
N ILE A 584 7.52 20.59 -35.72
CA ILE A 584 7.63 19.17 -36.12
C ILE A 584 6.84 18.34 -35.12
N LEU A 585 5.73 17.74 -35.57
CA LEU A 585 5.09 16.48 -35.10
C LEU A 585 3.67 16.39 -35.68
N ALA A 586 3.60 16.14 -36.99
CA ALA A 586 2.41 15.61 -37.64
C ALA A 586 2.87 14.44 -38.53
N GLY A 587 2.63 13.21 -38.07
CA GLY A 587 3.11 11.99 -38.72
C GLY A 587 4.08 11.19 -37.88
N TYR A 588 3.58 10.55 -36.81
CA TYR A 588 3.80 9.14 -36.47
C TYR A 588 2.63 8.65 -35.61
#